data_AF-A0A1I1J234-F1
#
_entry.id   AF-A0A1I1J234-F1
#
_cell.length_a   1.000
_cell.length_b   1.000
_cell.length_c   1.000
_cell.angle_alpha   90.00
_cell.angle_beta   90.00
_cell.angle_gamma   90.00
#
_symmetry.space_group_name_H-M   'P 1'
#
loop_
_entity.id
_entity.type
_entity.pdbx_description
1 polymer ?
#
loop_
_entity_poly.entity_id
_entity_poly.type
_entity_poly.pdbx_seq_one_letter_code
_entity_poly.pdbx_strand_id
1 'polypeptide(L)'
;MNEFNSSKYMFSSIPGMLLIGDKAERHRNNQISLFLKELSLYKILLKDLANYPPKEKQRNIILNIAYYISENNEIVEQIIKNKSLPIGKLSKILKVNNEFLKRWKEYILAYFIIFSNADYKGIQDYFRVEERESKLQNSNLRKKTNVYRGVAMKSFKRYSYILTSSGEFIKLKTNNKPRVGQEVQGREKKSLRHYKLHISIIILLMIFMGFISYNQYWKVNSTLMINTTSSIKVEVNFLDKVIYVSSQTDKGKKLISESDLSHKNVDTVVQEVLEYAFNNDMIPIDKKVLITVNGDSLKYGTLIKTSKFINENKISVVVNNAGNQHNLSTKLYE
;
A
#
# COMPACT_ATOMS: atom_id res chain seq x y z
N MET A 1 46.04 14.03 -11.78
CA MET A 1 44.70 13.61 -11.32
C MET A 1 44.05 12.84 -12.46
N ASN A 2 43.69 11.57 -12.25
CA ASN A 2 43.19 10.73 -13.34
C ASN A 2 41.81 11.23 -13.79
N GLU A 3 41.60 11.33 -15.11
CA GLU A 3 40.29 11.66 -15.68
C GLU A 3 39.29 10.54 -15.34
N PHE A 4 38.06 10.92 -14.98
CA PHE A 4 37.04 9.94 -14.61
C PHE A 4 36.61 9.11 -15.84
N ASN A 5 36.78 7.79 -15.75
CA ASN A 5 36.26 6.84 -16.73
C ASN A 5 35.13 5.99 -16.13
N SER A 6 33.89 6.28 -16.52
CA SER A 6 32.68 5.58 -16.06
C SER A 6 32.60 4.09 -16.47
N SER A 7 33.55 3.63 -17.28
CA SER A 7 33.58 2.30 -17.88
C SER A 7 34.85 1.50 -17.59
N LYS A 8 35.77 2.02 -16.78
CA LYS A 8 37.06 1.37 -16.49
C LYS A 8 36.86 -0.02 -15.89
N TYR A 9 36.08 -0.10 -14.82
CA TYR A 9 35.81 -1.33 -14.09
C TYR A 9 34.37 -1.84 -14.29
N MET A 10 34.18 -3.15 -14.15
CA MET A 10 32.85 -3.76 -14.06
C MET A 10 32.84 -4.96 -13.13
N PHE A 11 31.66 -5.29 -12.60
CA PHE A 11 31.49 -6.55 -11.89
C PHE A 11 31.49 -7.73 -12.85
N SER A 12 32.24 -8.77 -12.48
CA SER A 12 32.25 -10.06 -13.17
C SER A 12 31.00 -10.86 -12.81
N SER A 13 30.60 -11.75 -13.72
CA SER A 13 29.54 -12.74 -13.48
C SER A 13 30.07 -14.03 -12.84
N ILE A 14 31.39 -14.15 -12.68
CA ILE A 14 32.04 -15.31 -12.07
C ILE A 14 31.76 -15.29 -10.55
N PRO A 15 31.45 -16.46 -9.93
CA PRO A 15 31.30 -16.54 -8.49
C PRO A 15 32.55 -16.05 -7.74
N GLY A 16 32.33 -15.37 -6.61
CA GLY A 16 33.40 -15.06 -5.66
C GLY A 16 34.03 -16.34 -5.13
N MET A 17 35.34 -16.32 -4.86
CA MET A 17 36.01 -17.37 -4.10
C MET A 17 36.18 -16.86 -2.67
N LEU A 18 35.85 -17.70 -1.70
CA LEU A 18 35.88 -17.36 -0.29
C LEU A 18 36.65 -18.39 0.49
N LEU A 19 37.47 -17.93 1.43
CA LEU A 19 38.07 -18.80 2.43
C LEU A 19 36.97 -19.35 3.34
N ILE A 20 36.84 -20.68 3.34
CA ILE A 20 35.88 -21.43 4.15
C ILE A 20 36.54 -21.78 5.49
N GLY A 21 35.76 -21.74 6.56
CA GLY A 21 36.20 -22.11 7.91
C GLY A 21 35.73 -21.13 8.96
N ASP A 22 35.47 -21.63 10.17
CA ASP A 22 34.88 -20.87 11.27
C ASP A 22 35.66 -19.58 11.59
N LYS A 23 36.99 -19.61 11.52
CA LYS A 23 37.83 -18.43 11.77
C LYS A 23 37.63 -17.35 10.70
N ALA A 24 37.61 -17.74 9.43
CA ALA A 24 37.41 -16.83 8.31
C ALA A 24 35.98 -16.24 8.30
N GLU A 25 34.98 -17.06 8.61
CA GLU A 25 33.60 -16.62 8.77
C GLU A 25 33.42 -15.64 9.93
N ARG A 26 34.03 -15.90 11.10
CA ARG A 26 34.01 -14.99 12.25
C ARG A 26 34.68 -13.65 11.92
N HIS A 27 35.80 -13.67 11.23
CA HIS A 27 36.48 -12.45 10.80
C HIS A 27 35.58 -11.61 9.88
N ARG A 28 34.98 -12.23 8.85
CA ARG A 28 34.01 -11.54 7.98
C ARG A 28 32.78 -11.05 8.73
N ASN A 29 32.27 -11.82 9.70
CA ASN A 29 31.15 -11.37 10.53
C ASN A 29 31.46 -10.07 11.27
N ASN A 30 32.66 -9.95 11.85
CA ASN A 30 33.09 -8.71 12.51
C ASN A 30 33.13 -7.54 11.53
N GLN A 31 33.69 -7.75 10.33
CA GLN A 31 33.72 -6.74 9.26
C GLN A 31 32.32 -6.32 8.82
N ILE A 32 31.41 -7.28 8.64
CA ILE A 32 30.02 -7.02 8.27
C ILE A 32 29.31 -6.23 9.38
N SER A 33 29.56 -6.56 10.65
CA SER A 33 28.99 -5.82 11.78
C SER A 33 29.42 -4.35 11.77
N LEU A 34 30.72 -4.10 11.55
CA LEU A 34 31.28 -2.75 11.42
C LEU A 34 30.68 -2.01 10.22
N PHE A 35 30.65 -2.65 9.05
CA PHE A 35 30.04 -2.08 7.84
C PHE A 35 28.57 -1.70 8.05
N LEU A 36 27.77 -2.54 8.69
CA LEU A 36 26.36 -2.25 8.97
C LEU A 36 26.18 -1.10 9.96
N LYS A 37 27.07 -0.98 10.95
CA LYS A 37 27.11 0.19 11.85
C LYS A 37 27.47 1.45 11.06
N GLU A 38 28.46 1.37 10.19
CA GLU A 38 28.88 2.51 9.38
C GLU A 38 27.79 2.98 8.42
N LEU A 39 27.10 2.06 7.72
CA LEU A 39 25.93 2.41 6.90
C LEU A 39 24.88 3.22 7.67
N SER A 40 24.66 2.89 8.95
CA SER A 40 23.69 3.61 9.79
C SER A 40 24.09 5.06 10.08
N LEU A 41 25.40 5.36 10.14
CA LEU A 41 25.91 6.74 10.27
C LEU A 41 25.56 7.59 9.04
N TYR A 42 25.46 6.97 7.88
CA TYR A 42 25.02 7.59 6.63
C TYR A 42 23.49 7.52 6.43
N LYS A 43 22.74 7.06 7.44
CA LYS A 43 21.28 6.83 7.40
C LYS A 43 20.85 5.85 6.30
N ILE A 44 21.71 4.90 5.95
CA ILE A 44 21.45 3.88 4.92
C ILE A 44 20.99 2.59 5.60
N LEU A 45 19.88 2.03 5.13
CA LEU A 45 19.38 0.75 5.62
C LEU A 45 19.67 -0.37 4.61
N LEU A 46 20.26 -1.47 5.07
CA LEU A 46 20.54 -2.66 4.24
C LEU A 46 19.29 -3.16 3.50
N LYS A 47 18.11 -3.03 4.11
CA LYS A 47 16.83 -3.42 3.50
C LYS A 47 16.52 -2.60 2.24
N ASP A 48 16.92 -1.34 2.20
CA ASP A 48 16.59 -0.41 1.11
C ASP A 48 17.52 -0.65 -0.08
N LEU A 49 18.81 -0.91 0.19
CA LEU A 49 19.73 -1.43 -0.81
C LEU A 49 19.14 -2.69 -1.47
N ALA A 50 18.69 -3.68 -0.68
CA ALA A 50 18.13 -4.91 -1.22
C ALA A 50 16.75 -4.76 -1.89
N ASN A 51 15.92 -3.79 -1.47
CA ASN A 51 14.60 -3.58 -2.05
C ASN A 51 14.69 -2.76 -3.35
N TYR A 52 15.68 -1.88 -3.49
CA TYR A 52 15.83 -0.95 -4.61
C TYR A 52 17.14 -1.13 -5.39
N PRO A 53 17.55 -2.35 -5.81
CA PRO A 53 18.82 -2.54 -6.51
C PRO A 53 18.91 -1.84 -7.88
N PRO A 54 20.11 -1.34 -8.25
CA PRO A 54 20.43 -0.88 -9.60
C PRO A 54 20.49 -2.05 -10.59
N LYS A 55 20.19 -1.74 -11.85
CA LYS A 55 20.50 -2.66 -12.96
C LYS A 55 22.01 -2.82 -13.10
N GLU A 56 22.47 -3.91 -13.70
CA GLU A 56 23.90 -4.21 -13.91
C GLU A 56 24.69 -3.03 -14.51
N LYS A 57 24.19 -2.43 -15.61
CA LYS A 57 24.81 -1.25 -16.23
C LYS A 57 24.99 -0.09 -15.23
N GLN A 58 23.97 0.18 -14.42
CA GLN A 58 24.00 1.25 -13.41
C GLN A 58 24.95 0.91 -12.27
N ARG A 59 24.96 -0.35 -11.84
CA ARG A 59 25.85 -0.87 -10.80
C ARG A 59 27.33 -0.72 -11.16
N ASN A 60 27.68 -0.98 -12.41
CA ASN A 60 29.04 -0.75 -12.92
C ASN A 60 29.42 0.73 -12.93
N ILE A 61 28.51 1.64 -13.29
CA ILE A 61 28.76 3.08 -13.18
C ILE A 61 28.99 3.47 -11.71
N ILE A 62 28.14 2.98 -10.80
CA ILE A 62 28.26 3.25 -9.36
C ILE A 62 29.60 2.75 -8.79
N LEU A 63 30.08 1.58 -9.23
CA LEU A 63 31.40 1.06 -8.87
C LEU A 63 32.53 2.02 -9.26
N ASN A 64 32.54 2.49 -10.51
CA ASN A 64 33.58 3.41 -10.98
C ASN A 64 33.53 4.76 -10.24
N ILE A 65 32.32 5.25 -9.91
CA ILE A 65 32.17 6.45 -9.08
C ILE A 65 32.76 6.22 -7.69
N ALA A 66 32.49 5.06 -7.07
CA ALA A 66 33.03 4.74 -5.75
C ALA A 66 34.57 4.67 -5.74
N TYR A 67 35.18 4.03 -6.75
CA TYR A 67 36.64 4.02 -6.90
C TYR A 67 37.23 5.42 -7.10
N TYR A 68 36.61 6.23 -7.95
CA TYR A 68 37.04 7.62 -8.14
C TYR A 68 36.99 8.41 -6.83
N ILE A 69 35.92 8.23 -6.05
CA ILE A 69 35.79 8.87 -4.73
C ILE A 69 36.93 8.41 -3.81
N SER A 70 37.21 7.11 -3.72
CA SER A 70 38.24 6.58 -2.82
C SER A 70 39.66 7.06 -3.14
N GLU A 71 39.92 7.48 -4.38
CA GLU A 71 41.22 8.04 -4.81
C GLU A 71 41.33 9.56 -4.59
N ASN A 72 40.24 10.24 -4.20
CA ASN A 72 40.20 11.70 -4.08
C ASN A 72 40.00 12.15 -2.62
N ASN A 73 41.11 12.42 -1.93
CA ASN A 73 41.14 12.81 -0.51
C ASN A 73 40.16 13.94 -0.16
N GLU A 74 40.07 14.98 -1.00
CA GLU A 74 39.19 16.12 -0.74
C GLU A 74 37.70 15.71 -0.73
N ILE A 75 37.30 14.81 -1.64
CA ILE A 75 35.92 14.29 -1.69
C ILE A 75 35.68 13.33 -0.52
N VAL A 76 36.66 12.48 -0.19
CA VAL A 76 36.59 11.56 0.96
C VAL A 76 36.34 12.33 2.25
N GLU A 77 37.13 13.37 2.53
CA GLU A 77 36.99 14.20 3.72
C GLU A 77 35.60 14.84 3.79
N GLN A 78 35.08 15.36 2.68
CA GLN A 78 33.73 15.93 2.61
C GLN A 78 32.65 14.88 2.94
N ILE A 79 32.77 13.66 2.40
CA ILE A 79 31.81 12.57 2.66
C ILE A 79 31.87 12.13 4.13
N ILE A 80 33.07 11.98 4.69
CA ILE A 80 33.27 11.55 6.09
C ILE A 80 32.74 12.60 7.05
N LYS A 81 33.02 13.89 6.81
CA LYS A 81 32.58 15.02 7.65
C LYS A 81 31.06 15.20 7.59
N ASN A 82 30.49 15.24 6.39
CA ASN A 82 29.08 15.59 6.20
C ASN A 82 28.15 14.38 6.23
N LYS A 83 28.70 13.15 6.31
CA LYS A 83 27.97 11.88 6.19
C LYS A 83 27.01 11.84 5.01
N SER A 84 27.41 12.46 3.89
CA SER A 84 26.56 12.63 2.71
C SER A 84 27.40 12.74 1.44
N LEU A 85 26.79 12.37 0.31
CA LEU A 85 27.44 12.42 -1.00
C LEU A 85 27.41 13.86 -1.54
N PRO A 86 28.55 14.50 -1.90
CA PRO A 86 28.58 15.86 -2.44
C PRO A 86 28.13 15.89 -3.91
N ILE A 87 26.83 15.70 -4.13
CA ILE A 87 26.20 15.48 -5.44
C ILE A 87 26.55 16.59 -6.44
N GLY A 88 26.40 17.86 -6.05
CA GLY A 88 26.64 18.99 -6.95
C GLY A 88 28.09 19.07 -7.42
N LYS A 89 29.06 18.76 -6.55
CA LYS A 89 30.48 18.72 -6.88
C LYS A 89 30.78 17.53 -7.79
N LEU A 90 30.31 16.33 -7.42
CA LEU A 90 30.51 15.11 -8.20
C LEU A 90 29.87 15.17 -9.58
N SER A 91 28.70 15.76 -9.73
CA SER A 91 28.04 15.89 -11.04
C SER A 91 28.89 16.70 -12.03
N LYS A 92 29.52 17.79 -11.56
CA LYS A 92 30.41 18.63 -12.38
C LYS A 92 31.70 17.89 -12.75
N ILE A 93 32.36 17.30 -11.75
CA ILE A 93 33.66 16.62 -11.94
C ILE A 93 33.51 15.37 -12.82
N LEU A 94 32.48 14.57 -12.57
CA LEU A 94 32.28 13.28 -13.24
C LEU A 94 31.49 13.39 -14.55
N LYS A 95 30.91 14.56 -14.86
CA LYS A 95 29.95 14.76 -15.95
C LYS A 95 28.76 13.76 -15.90
N VAL A 96 28.37 13.35 -14.69
CA VAL A 96 27.24 12.45 -14.45
C VAL A 96 26.00 13.26 -14.06
N ASN A 97 24.83 12.89 -14.57
CA ASN A 97 23.57 13.54 -14.24
C ASN A 97 23.32 13.53 -12.71
N ASN A 98 23.01 14.71 -12.15
CA ASN A 98 22.60 14.89 -10.76
C ASN A 98 21.50 13.93 -10.32
N GLU A 99 20.50 13.65 -11.17
CA GLU A 99 19.42 12.70 -10.86
C GLU A 99 19.92 11.28 -10.66
N PHE A 100 20.92 10.86 -11.45
CA PHE A 100 21.54 9.54 -11.30
C PHE A 100 22.25 9.45 -9.94
N LEU A 101 23.05 10.47 -9.59
CA LEU A 101 23.74 10.52 -8.30
C LEU A 101 22.75 10.55 -7.13
N LYS A 102 21.69 11.37 -7.20
CA LYS A 102 20.63 11.42 -6.19
C LYS A 102 19.96 10.06 -6.01
N ARG A 103 19.61 9.41 -7.12
CA ARG A 103 18.92 8.11 -7.14
C ARG A 103 19.76 6.98 -6.56
N TRP A 104 21.07 6.99 -6.82
CA TRP A 104 21.98 5.90 -6.45
C TRP A 104 22.94 6.23 -5.31
N LYS A 105 22.75 7.37 -4.62
CA LYS A 105 23.63 7.86 -3.55
C LYS A 105 23.93 6.81 -2.49
N GLU A 106 22.94 6.02 -2.10
CA GLU A 106 23.08 5.00 -1.04
C GLU A 106 23.97 3.85 -1.50
N TYR A 107 23.85 3.45 -2.77
CA TYR A 107 24.73 2.45 -3.37
C TYR A 107 26.15 2.97 -3.58
N ILE A 108 26.29 4.23 -4.01
CA ILE A 108 27.61 4.87 -4.15
C ILE A 108 28.31 4.93 -2.80
N LEU A 109 27.62 5.38 -1.75
CA LEU A 109 28.15 5.43 -0.40
C LEU A 109 28.45 4.02 0.16
N ALA A 110 27.59 3.03 -0.08
CA ALA A 110 27.84 1.66 0.35
C ALA A 110 29.11 1.07 -0.27
N TYR A 111 29.33 1.27 -1.57
CA TYR A 111 30.57 0.84 -2.22
C TYR A 111 31.77 1.67 -1.77
N PHE A 112 31.63 2.98 -1.63
CA PHE A 112 32.67 3.84 -1.10
C PHE A 112 33.14 3.35 0.28
N ILE A 113 32.23 3.09 1.22
CA ILE A 113 32.55 2.57 2.55
C ILE A 113 33.31 1.25 2.45
N ILE A 114 32.82 0.32 1.62
CA ILE A 114 33.46 -0.99 1.44
C ILE A 114 34.88 -0.86 0.89
N PHE A 115 35.08 -0.09 -0.18
CA PHE A 115 36.35 -0.05 -0.91
C PHE A 115 37.38 0.92 -0.31
N SER A 116 36.95 1.92 0.47
CA SER A 116 37.87 2.88 1.09
C SER A 116 38.45 2.41 2.42
N ASN A 117 37.85 1.41 3.08
CA ASN A 117 38.27 0.96 4.40
C ASN A 117 38.93 -0.43 4.36
N ALA A 118 40.23 -0.48 4.69
CA ALA A 118 41.04 -1.71 4.70
C ALA A 118 40.52 -2.78 5.69
N ASP A 119 39.79 -2.38 6.74
CA ASP A 119 39.18 -3.31 7.69
C ASP A 119 38.14 -4.21 7.03
N TYR A 120 37.66 -3.87 5.82
CA TYR A 120 36.66 -4.64 5.09
C TYR A 120 37.26 -5.60 4.06
N LYS A 121 38.56 -5.91 4.14
CA LYS A 121 39.25 -6.78 3.17
C LYS A 121 38.52 -8.10 2.88
N GLY A 122 37.95 -8.77 3.88
CA GLY A 122 37.23 -10.04 3.67
C GLY A 122 35.90 -9.90 2.94
N ILE A 123 35.32 -8.70 2.93
CA ILE A 123 34.18 -8.32 2.08
C ILE A 123 34.67 -7.91 0.69
N GLN A 124 35.75 -7.11 0.61
CA GLN A 124 36.37 -6.66 -0.64
C GLN A 124 36.84 -7.84 -1.51
N ASP A 125 37.54 -8.81 -0.91
CA ASP A 125 38.06 -10.01 -1.58
C ASP A 125 36.94 -10.87 -2.20
N TYR A 126 35.70 -10.71 -1.73
CA TYR A 126 34.55 -11.41 -2.31
C TYR A 126 34.06 -10.79 -3.62
N PHE A 127 34.27 -9.49 -3.82
CA PHE A 127 33.88 -8.84 -5.06
C PHE A 127 34.74 -9.34 -6.22
N ARG A 128 34.11 -9.56 -7.36
CA ARG A 128 34.81 -9.85 -8.61
C ARG A 128 34.72 -8.62 -9.50
N VAL A 129 35.79 -7.86 -9.57
CA VAL A 129 35.91 -6.67 -10.41
C VAL A 129 36.94 -6.93 -11.50
N GLU A 130 36.57 -6.62 -12.74
CA GLU A 130 37.42 -6.76 -13.92
C GLU A 130 37.53 -5.40 -14.63
N GLU A 131 38.68 -5.14 -15.26
CA GLU A 131 38.84 -4.01 -16.17
C GLU A 131 38.19 -4.34 -17.53
N ARG A 132 37.49 -3.37 -18.13
CA ARG A 132 36.62 -3.60 -19.29
C ARG A 132 37.35 -4.10 -20.54
N GLU A 133 38.64 -3.80 -20.68
CA GLU A 133 39.45 -4.22 -21.84
C GLU A 133 39.57 -5.75 -21.97
N SER A 134 39.34 -6.49 -20.87
CA SER A 134 39.41 -7.96 -20.83
C SER A 134 38.22 -8.69 -21.51
N LYS A 135 37.18 -7.97 -21.99
CA LYS A 135 35.93 -8.58 -22.49
C LYS A 135 35.77 -8.70 -24.00
N LEU A 136 36.73 -8.28 -24.82
CA LEU A 136 36.60 -8.41 -26.28
C LEU A 136 36.58 -9.88 -26.78
N GLN A 137 36.77 -10.89 -25.91
CA GLN A 137 36.91 -12.28 -26.36
C GLN A 137 36.00 -13.34 -25.75
N ASN A 138 35.07 -13.07 -24.82
CA ASN A 138 34.20 -14.15 -24.30
C ASN A 138 32.81 -13.68 -23.82
N SER A 139 31.88 -13.50 -24.75
CA SER A 139 30.46 -13.29 -24.44
C SER A 139 29.71 -14.62 -24.34
N ASN A 140 29.96 -15.40 -23.31
CA ASN A 140 29.03 -16.46 -22.94
C ASN A 140 27.86 -15.85 -22.18
N LEU A 141 26.73 -15.70 -22.89
CA LEU A 141 25.43 -15.34 -22.34
C LEU A 141 25.03 -16.37 -21.28
N ARG A 142 25.40 -16.15 -20.01
CA ARG A 142 24.88 -16.94 -18.90
C ARG A 142 23.37 -16.72 -18.81
N LYS A 143 22.61 -17.80 -19.01
CA LYS A 143 21.17 -17.83 -18.70
C LYS A 143 20.99 -17.33 -17.26
N LYS A 144 20.11 -16.35 -17.09
CA LYS A 144 19.76 -15.77 -15.80
C LYS A 144 19.13 -16.85 -14.92
N THR A 145 19.93 -17.51 -14.09
CA THR A 145 19.43 -18.47 -13.12
C THR A 145 18.73 -17.71 -12.00
N ASN A 146 17.57 -18.20 -11.53
CA ASN A 146 16.84 -17.61 -10.39
C ASN A 146 17.51 -17.91 -9.04
N VAL A 147 18.74 -18.41 -9.05
CA VAL A 147 19.51 -18.80 -7.87
C VAL A 147 20.64 -17.81 -7.72
N TYR A 148 20.62 -17.08 -6.61
CA TYR A 148 21.66 -16.14 -6.23
C TYR A 148 22.56 -16.78 -5.19
N ARG A 149 23.84 -16.41 -5.21
CA ARG A 149 24.88 -16.81 -4.26
C ARG A 149 25.54 -15.56 -3.70
N GLY A 150 25.78 -15.52 -2.39
CA GLY A 150 26.32 -14.34 -1.72
C GLY A 150 26.70 -14.59 -0.28
N VAL A 151 27.48 -13.67 0.29
CA VAL A 151 27.81 -13.65 1.72
C VAL A 151 26.62 -13.14 2.52
N ALA A 152 26.22 -13.87 3.56
CA ALA A 152 25.15 -13.47 4.46
C ALA A 152 25.56 -12.23 5.27
N MET A 153 24.92 -11.10 4.97
CA MET A 153 25.11 -9.81 5.65
C MET A 153 24.25 -9.72 6.92
N LYS A 154 23.01 -10.22 6.85
CA LYS A 154 22.10 -10.23 8.00
C LYS A 154 21.12 -11.39 7.91
N SER A 155 21.17 -12.27 8.90
CA SER A 155 20.45 -13.54 8.88
C SER A 155 19.18 -13.54 9.73
N PHE A 156 18.11 -14.13 9.19
CA PHE A 156 16.84 -14.39 9.87
C PHE A 156 16.45 -15.86 9.69
N LYS A 157 15.41 -16.32 10.40
CA LYS A 157 14.98 -17.74 10.38
C LYS A 157 14.62 -18.28 8.99
N ARG A 158 13.96 -17.45 8.16
CA ARG A 158 13.41 -17.84 6.84
C ARG A 158 13.99 -17.06 5.66
N TYR A 159 14.94 -16.16 5.91
CA TYR A 159 15.56 -15.34 4.88
C TYR A 159 16.87 -14.73 5.38
N SER A 160 17.72 -14.30 4.47
CA SER A 160 18.93 -13.54 4.78
C SER A 160 19.08 -12.40 3.78
N TYR A 161 19.63 -11.27 4.22
CA TYR A 161 20.22 -10.31 3.29
C TYR A 161 21.61 -10.81 2.93
N ILE A 162 21.94 -10.82 1.65
CA ILE A 162 23.23 -11.26 1.12
C ILE A 162 23.85 -10.14 0.29
N LEU A 163 25.18 -10.15 0.21
CA LEU A 163 25.95 -9.40 -0.78
C LEU A 163 26.54 -10.39 -1.78
N THR A 164 26.30 -10.22 -3.07
CA THR A 164 26.85 -11.08 -4.13
C THR A 164 28.25 -10.61 -4.56
N SER A 165 29.02 -11.48 -5.23
CA SER A 165 30.33 -11.10 -5.80
C SER A 165 30.21 -10.06 -6.91
N SER A 166 29.02 -9.95 -7.52
CA SER A 166 28.66 -8.92 -8.50
C SER A 166 28.21 -7.60 -7.85
N GLY A 167 28.26 -7.50 -6.52
CA GLY A 167 27.94 -6.31 -5.73
C GLY A 167 26.46 -6.05 -5.50
N GLU A 168 25.59 -7.05 -5.67
CA GLU A 168 24.16 -6.91 -5.42
C GLU A 168 23.84 -7.20 -3.96
N PHE A 169 23.04 -6.32 -3.35
CA PHE A 169 22.38 -6.61 -2.08
C PHE A 169 21.05 -7.29 -2.38
N ILE A 170 20.85 -8.51 -1.90
CA ILE A 170 19.66 -9.31 -2.25
C ILE A 170 19.03 -9.88 -0.98
N LYS A 171 17.70 -9.89 -0.92
CA LYS A 171 16.96 -10.61 0.11
C LYS A 171 16.71 -12.05 -0.36
N LEU A 172 17.41 -13.01 0.22
CA LEU A 172 17.38 -14.42 -0.17
C LEU A 172 16.44 -15.22 0.74
N LYS A 173 15.65 -16.16 0.21
CA LYS A 173 14.96 -17.17 1.02
C LYS A 173 15.97 -18.19 1.54
N THR A 174 15.88 -18.52 2.82
CA THR A 174 16.75 -19.53 3.46
C THR A 174 15.90 -20.50 4.27
N ASN A 175 16.29 -21.78 4.30
CA ASN A 175 15.59 -22.82 5.07
C ASN A 175 15.88 -22.67 6.57
N ASN A 176 17.14 -22.40 6.91
CA ASN A 176 17.62 -22.14 8.27
C ASN A 176 18.21 -20.73 8.37
N LYS A 177 18.53 -20.29 9.59
CA LYS A 177 19.25 -19.03 9.84
C LYS A 177 20.74 -19.25 9.56
N PRO A 178 21.29 -18.73 8.44
CA PRO A 178 22.73 -18.88 8.17
C PRO A 178 23.56 -18.06 9.15
N ARG A 179 24.84 -18.42 9.31
CA ARG A 179 25.78 -17.56 10.06
C ARG A 179 26.10 -16.33 9.22
N VAL A 180 26.19 -15.17 9.85
CA VAL A 180 26.65 -13.95 9.16
C VAL A 180 28.12 -14.15 8.76
N GLY A 181 28.49 -13.74 7.54
CA GLY A 181 29.81 -14.00 6.96
C GLY A 181 29.96 -15.36 6.24
N GLN A 182 28.96 -16.24 6.35
CA GLN A 182 28.87 -17.48 5.59
C GLN A 182 28.37 -17.21 4.16
N GLU A 183 28.88 -17.96 3.18
CA GLU A 183 28.31 -17.94 1.84
C GLU A 183 27.05 -18.82 1.75
N VAL A 184 25.99 -18.28 1.16
CA VAL A 184 24.70 -18.95 1.02
C VAL A 184 24.17 -18.82 -0.39
N GLN A 185 23.33 -19.77 -0.79
CA GLN A 185 22.66 -19.78 -2.08
C GLN A 185 21.16 -20.03 -1.95
N GLY A 186 20.37 -19.47 -2.86
CA GLY A 186 18.92 -19.61 -2.82
C GLY A 186 18.18 -18.73 -3.81
N ARG A 187 16.85 -18.72 -3.71
CA ARG A 187 15.99 -17.86 -4.55
C ARG A 187 15.73 -16.53 -3.86
N GLU A 188 15.57 -15.48 -4.64
CA GLU A 188 15.18 -14.16 -4.13
C GLU A 188 13.80 -14.22 -3.44
N LYS A 189 13.70 -13.58 -2.28
CA LYS A 189 12.45 -13.37 -1.56
C LYS A 189 11.79 -12.11 -2.11
N LYS A 190 10.71 -12.32 -2.88
CA LYS A 190 9.86 -11.24 -3.39
C LYS A 190 9.39 -10.31 -2.26
N SER A 191 9.44 -9.03 -2.53
CA SER A 191 9.03 -7.90 -1.68
C SER A 191 7.88 -7.13 -2.33
N LEU A 192 7.22 -6.21 -1.60
CA LEU A 192 6.09 -5.39 -2.10
C LEU A 192 6.39 -4.68 -3.42
N ARG A 193 7.65 -4.30 -3.66
CA ARG A 193 8.11 -3.73 -4.94
C ARG A 193 7.71 -4.57 -6.17
N HIS A 194 7.68 -5.89 -6.03
CA HIS A 194 7.33 -6.81 -7.11
C HIS A 194 5.85 -6.75 -7.48
N TYR A 195 5.01 -6.25 -6.57
CA TYR A 195 3.55 -6.20 -6.71
C TYR A 195 3.03 -4.76 -6.84
N LYS A 196 3.90 -3.75 -6.90
CA LYS A 196 3.49 -2.32 -6.92
C LYS A 196 2.42 -2.01 -7.98
N LEU A 197 2.54 -2.61 -9.17
CA LEU A 197 1.62 -2.39 -10.27
C LEU A 197 0.25 -3.04 -9.99
N HIS A 198 0.24 -4.27 -9.47
CA HIS A 198 -1.00 -4.96 -9.08
C HIS A 198 -1.73 -4.20 -7.96
N ILE A 199 -0.99 -3.69 -6.97
CA ILE A 199 -1.54 -2.88 -5.88
C ILE A 199 -2.20 -1.60 -6.44
N SER A 200 -1.53 -0.90 -7.35
CA SER A 200 -2.10 0.30 -8.00
C SER A 200 -3.40 0.01 -8.76
N ILE A 201 -3.48 -1.12 -9.48
CA ILE A 201 -4.69 -1.53 -10.20
C ILE A 201 -5.85 -1.80 -9.22
N ILE A 202 -5.60 -2.51 -8.13
CA ILE A 202 -6.63 -2.83 -7.12
C ILE A 202 -7.19 -1.54 -6.49
N ILE A 203 -6.32 -0.58 -6.17
CA ILE A 203 -6.75 0.71 -5.61
C ILE A 203 -7.65 1.46 -6.60
N LEU A 204 -7.29 1.49 -7.88
CA LEU A 204 -8.09 2.13 -8.92
C LEU A 204 -9.49 1.49 -9.03
N LEU A 205 -9.57 0.15 -9.00
CA LEU A 205 -10.84 -0.58 -9.03
C LEU A 205 -11.70 -0.26 -7.81
N MET A 206 -11.11 -0.17 -6.62
CA MET A 206 -11.85 0.21 -5.40
C MET A 206 -12.44 1.62 -5.49
N ILE A 207 -11.69 2.58 -6.05
CA ILE A 207 -12.19 3.95 -6.26
C ILE A 207 -13.38 3.94 -7.23
N PHE A 208 -13.27 3.20 -8.33
CA PHE A 208 -14.34 3.09 -9.32
C PHE A 208 -15.61 2.43 -8.72
N MET A 209 -15.43 1.36 -7.94
CA MET A 209 -16.53 0.69 -7.24
C MET A 209 -17.20 1.61 -6.21
N GLY A 210 -16.40 2.40 -5.49
CA GLY A 210 -16.89 3.41 -4.55
C GLY A 210 -17.70 4.51 -5.25
N PHE A 211 -17.25 4.98 -6.41
CA PHE A 211 -17.98 5.96 -7.22
C PHE A 211 -19.31 5.42 -7.73
N ILE A 212 -19.34 4.18 -8.24
CA ILE A 212 -20.59 3.51 -8.64
C ILE A 212 -21.54 3.39 -7.44
N SER A 213 -21.03 2.92 -6.31
CA SER A 213 -21.84 2.74 -5.09
C SER A 213 -22.41 4.08 -4.59
N TYR A 214 -21.62 5.14 -4.63
CA TYR A 214 -22.05 6.49 -4.28
C TYR A 214 -23.19 6.97 -5.18
N ASN A 215 -23.03 6.86 -6.50
CA ASN A 215 -24.07 7.27 -7.45
C ASN A 215 -25.35 6.44 -7.29
N GLN A 216 -25.22 5.14 -7.06
CA GLN A 216 -26.36 4.26 -6.84
C GLN A 216 -27.08 4.57 -5.51
N TYR A 217 -26.35 5.01 -4.48
CA TYR A 217 -26.92 5.35 -3.17
C TYR A 217 -27.89 6.55 -3.25
N TRP A 218 -27.58 7.56 -4.05
CA TRP A 218 -28.40 8.78 -4.18
C TRP A 218 -29.54 8.65 -5.19
N LYS A 219 -29.65 7.52 -5.88
CA LYS A 219 -30.76 7.25 -6.80
C LYS A 219 -32.02 6.90 -6.01
N VAL A 220 -33.11 7.61 -6.27
CA VAL A 220 -34.44 7.29 -5.72
C VAL A 220 -35.02 6.10 -6.47
N ASN A 221 -35.41 5.05 -5.74
CA ASN A 221 -36.06 3.85 -6.27
C ASN A 221 -37.56 3.82 -5.91
N SER A 222 -37.89 4.22 -4.69
CA SER A 222 -39.26 4.19 -4.18
C SER A 222 -39.57 5.51 -3.48
N THR A 223 -40.81 5.98 -3.62
CA THR A 223 -41.34 7.14 -2.90
C THR A 223 -42.52 6.70 -2.09
N LEU A 224 -42.47 6.93 -0.78
CA LEU A 224 -43.57 6.68 0.15
C LEU A 224 -44.30 7.99 0.43
N MET A 225 -45.62 7.96 0.31
CA MET A 225 -46.51 9.01 0.80
C MET A 225 -47.22 8.51 2.04
N ILE A 226 -46.89 9.07 3.20
CA ILE A 226 -47.53 8.75 4.47
C ILE A 226 -48.61 9.80 4.72
N ASN A 227 -49.86 9.38 4.56
CA ASN A 227 -51.02 10.27 4.67
C ASN A 227 -51.58 10.25 6.08
N THR A 228 -50.97 11.04 6.96
CA THR A 228 -51.55 11.44 8.25
C THR A 228 -52.46 12.66 8.05
N THR A 229 -52.75 13.49 9.07
CA THR A 229 -53.32 14.84 8.85
C THR A 229 -52.39 15.73 8.02
N SER A 230 -51.10 15.39 7.97
CA SER A 230 -50.08 16.04 7.14
C SER A 230 -49.42 15.01 6.24
N SER A 231 -49.42 15.24 4.93
CA SER A 231 -48.76 14.33 3.99
C SER A 231 -47.24 14.46 4.10
N ILE A 232 -46.56 13.35 4.38
CA ILE A 232 -45.10 13.26 4.45
C ILE A 232 -44.61 12.41 3.27
N LYS A 233 -43.76 12.99 2.42
CA LYS A 233 -43.11 12.33 1.29
C LYS A 233 -41.73 11.87 1.70
N VAL A 234 -41.46 10.58 1.58
CA VAL A 234 -40.19 9.93 1.91
C VAL A 234 -39.62 9.28 0.65
N GLU A 235 -38.44 9.69 0.20
CA GLU A 235 -37.75 9.13 -0.95
C GLU A 235 -36.66 8.16 -0.50
N VAL A 236 -36.68 6.96 -1.08
CA VAL A 236 -35.92 5.80 -0.61
C VAL A 236 -35.10 5.21 -1.76
N ASN A 237 -33.85 4.84 -1.49
CA ASN A 237 -33.01 4.13 -2.46
C ASN A 237 -33.22 2.61 -2.44
N PHE A 238 -32.53 1.91 -3.32
CA PHE A 238 -32.59 0.44 -3.43
C PHE A 238 -32.14 -0.34 -2.18
N LEU A 239 -31.50 0.32 -1.19
CA LEU A 239 -31.07 -0.26 0.09
C LEU A 239 -32.09 -0.03 1.21
N ASP A 240 -33.31 0.40 0.86
CA ASP A 240 -34.34 0.81 1.81
C ASP A 240 -33.85 1.94 2.74
N LYS A 241 -32.92 2.79 2.26
CA LYS A 241 -32.44 3.98 2.98
C LYS A 241 -33.13 5.23 2.48
N VAL A 242 -33.58 6.05 3.43
CA VAL A 242 -34.19 7.34 3.13
C VAL A 242 -33.12 8.33 2.68
N ILE A 243 -33.30 8.89 1.48
CA ILE A 243 -32.39 9.88 0.89
C ILE A 243 -32.89 11.29 1.16
N TYR A 244 -34.21 11.49 1.08
CA TYR A 244 -34.84 12.79 1.22
C TYR A 244 -36.23 12.65 1.86
N VAL A 245 -36.61 13.61 2.70
CA VAL A 245 -37.94 13.70 3.30
C VAL A 245 -38.47 15.12 3.12
N SER A 246 -39.73 15.24 2.72
CA SER A 246 -40.38 16.53 2.51
C SER A 246 -41.86 16.50 2.88
N SER A 247 -42.41 17.67 3.20
CA SER A 247 -43.85 17.87 3.38
C SER A 247 -44.24 19.25 2.86
N GLN A 248 -45.46 19.35 2.34
CA GLN A 248 -46.04 20.62 1.91
C GLN A 248 -46.71 21.37 3.07
N THR A 249 -46.95 20.72 4.20
CA THR A 249 -47.66 21.28 5.35
C THR A 249 -46.69 21.81 6.42
N ASP A 250 -47.07 22.85 7.16
CA ASP A 250 -46.21 23.42 8.21
C ASP A 250 -45.97 22.45 9.36
N LYS A 251 -47.01 21.71 9.79
CA LYS A 251 -46.88 20.64 10.80
C LYS A 251 -45.93 19.53 10.32
N GLY A 252 -46.01 19.14 9.05
CA GLY A 252 -45.11 18.14 8.48
C GLY A 252 -43.66 18.64 8.34
N LYS A 253 -43.46 19.92 7.98
CA LYS A 253 -42.11 20.53 7.99
C LYS A 253 -41.53 20.58 9.39
N LYS A 254 -42.35 20.91 10.40
CA LYS A 254 -41.96 20.91 11.81
C LYS A 254 -41.52 19.51 12.27
N LEU A 255 -42.31 18.48 11.94
CA LEU A 255 -41.93 17.07 12.16
C LEU A 255 -40.54 16.79 11.59
N ILE A 256 -40.34 17.07 10.29
CA ILE A 256 -39.07 16.78 9.60
C ILE A 256 -37.90 17.54 10.21
N SER A 257 -38.08 18.78 10.67
CA SER A 257 -36.99 19.55 11.29
C SER A 257 -36.64 19.07 12.70
N GLU A 258 -37.60 18.52 13.44
CA GLU A 258 -37.41 18.04 14.80
C GLU A 258 -36.91 16.58 14.83
N SER A 259 -37.13 15.82 13.74
CA SER A 259 -36.68 14.44 13.59
C SER A 259 -35.55 14.30 12.57
N ASP A 260 -34.42 13.70 12.98
CA ASP A 260 -33.35 13.33 12.04
C ASP A 260 -33.75 12.06 11.25
N LEU A 261 -34.37 12.22 10.08
CA LEU A 261 -34.92 11.09 9.29
C LEU A 261 -34.03 10.62 8.15
N SER A 262 -33.05 11.42 7.74
CA SER A 262 -32.22 11.13 6.56
C SER A 262 -31.25 9.97 6.81
N HIS A 263 -30.95 9.19 5.77
CA HIS A 263 -30.01 8.06 5.77
C HIS A 263 -30.38 6.89 6.70
N LYS A 264 -31.50 6.97 7.41
CA LYS A 264 -32.08 5.88 8.20
C LYS A 264 -32.78 4.86 7.30
N ASN A 265 -33.03 3.67 7.85
CA ASN A 265 -33.82 2.66 7.15
C ASN A 265 -35.30 3.10 7.11
N VAL A 266 -35.98 2.81 6.00
CA VAL A 266 -37.38 3.21 5.77
C VAL A 266 -38.31 2.77 6.89
N ASP A 267 -38.14 1.57 7.46
CA ASP A 267 -38.98 1.09 8.56
C ASP A 267 -38.83 1.94 9.81
N THR A 268 -37.59 2.28 10.18
CA THR A 268 -37.34 3.18 11.30
C THR A 268 -37.97 4.56 11.04
N VAL A 269 -37.87 5.08 9.82
CA VAL A 269 -38.42 6.40 9.48
C VAL A 269 -39.95 6.40 9.50
N VAL A 270 -40.61 5.37 8.94
CA VAL A 270 -42.07 5.28 8.99
C VAL A 270 -42.56 5.16 10.43
N GLN A 271 -41.89 4.36 11.28
CA GLN A 271 -42.20 4.30 12.70
C GLN A 271 -42.05 5.66 13.38
N GLU A 272 -40.91 6.35 13.23
CA GLU A 272 -40.67 7.66 13.84
C GLU A 272 -41.69 8.71 13.38
N VAL A 273 -42.09 8.70 12.10
CA VAL A 273 -43.14 9.58 11.57
C VAL A 273 -44.49 9.29 12.22
N LEU A 274 -44.89 8.02 12.33
CA LEU A 274 -46.16 7.63 12.94
C LEU A 274 -46.18 7.89 14.45
N GLU A 275 -45.05 7.71 15.13
CA GLU A 275 -44.88 7.99 16.55
C GLU A 275 -45.00 9.48 16.85
N TYR A 276 -44.31 10.33 16.08
CA TYR A 276 -44.48 11.77 16.18
C TYR A 276 -45.94 12.16 15.89
N ALA A 277 -46.54 11.58 14.85
CA ALA A 277 -47.92 11.89 14.49
C ALA A 277 -48.92 11.48 15.58
N PHE A 278 -48.68 10.37 16.26
CA PHE A 278 -49.50 9.91 17.39
C PHE A 278 -49.39 10.84 18.59
N ASN A 279 -48.17 11.25 18.96
CA ASN A 279 -47.92 12.10 20.13
C ASN A 279 -48.38 13.56 19.94
N ASN A 280 -48.62 13.99 18.69
CA ASN A 280 -49.01 15.36 18.35
C ASN A 280 -50.41 15.47 17.73
N ASP A 281 -51.28 14.47 17.93
CA ASP A 281 -52.65 14.42 17.41
C ASP A 281 -52.76 14.66 15.89
N MET A 282 -51.80 14.11 15.14
CA MET A 282 -51.75 14.17 13.67
C MET A 282 -52.25 12.88 13.01
N ILE A 283 -52.70 11.89 13.79
CA ILE A 283 -53.38 10.71 13.25
C ILE A 283 -54.83 11.08 12.88
N PRO A 284 -55.35 10.68 11.71
CA PRO A 284 -56.74 10.92 11.34
C PRO A 284 -57.74 10.41 12.39
N ILE A 285 -58.91 11.06 12.49
CA ILE A 285 -59.93 10.78 13.52
C ILE A 285 -60.43 9.33 13.48
N ASP A 286 -60.50 8.75 12.27
CA ASP A 286 -60.89 7.35 12.06
C ASP A 286 -59.76 6.34 12.36
N LYS A 287 -58.60 6.83 12.81
CA LYS A 287 -57.37 6.08 13.10
C LYS A 287 -56.86 5.25 11.91
N LYS A 288 -57.21 5.64 10.68
CA LYS A 288 -56.75 4.98 9.46
C LYS A 288 -55.69 5.83 8.77
N VAL A 289 -54.48 5.29 8.64
CA VAL A 289 -53.39 5.91 7.89
C VAL A 289 -53.16 5.13 6.60
N LEU A 290 -53.10 5.84 5.48
CA LEU A 290 -52.74 5.25 4.18
C LEU A 290 -51.27 5.56 3.87
N ILE A 291 -50.50 4.52 3.58
CA ILE A 291 -49.14 4.63 3.05
C ILE A 291 -49.16 4.17 1.60
N THR A 292 -48.82 5.08 0.68
CA THR A 292 -48.73 4.76 -0.75
C THR A 292 -47.27 4.67 -1.17
N VAL A 293 -46.86 3.55 -1.75
CA VAL A 293 -45.53 3.34 -2.32
C VAL A 293 -45.62 3.46 -3.84
N ASN A 294 -44.90 4.43 -4.39
CA ASN A 294 -44.72 4.62 -5.83
C ASN A 294 -43.28 4.27 -6.24
N GLY A 295 -43.09 3.74 -7.45
CA GLY A 295 -41.79 3.24 -7.93
C GLY A 295 -41.63 1.75 -7.63
N ASP A 296 -40.44 1.34 -7.20
CA ASP A 296 -40.19 -0.06 -6.84
C ASP A 296 -40.99 -0.45 -5.60
N SER A 297 -41.59 -1.64 -5.61
CA SER A 297 -42.32 -2.16 -4.45
C SER A 297 -41.36 -2.41 -3.29
N LEU A 298 -41.77 -2.04 -2.07
CA LEU A 298 -41.07 -2.45 -0.86
C LEU A 298 -41.18 -3.96 -0.69
N LYS A 299 -40.12 -4.60 -0.19
CA LYS A 299 -40.17 -6.03 0.12
C LYS A 299 -41.16 -6.27 1.25
N TYR A 300 -41.89 -7.37 1.14
CA TYR A 300 -42.71 -7.89 2.22
C TYR A 300 -41.83 -8.15 3.44
N GLY A 301 -42.27 -7.68 4.61
CA GLY A 301 -41.50 -7.74 5.85
C GLY A 301 -40.46 -6.63 6.04
N THR A 302 -40.42 -5.61 5.17
CA THR A 302 -39.53 -4.45 5.41
C THR A 302 -39.98 -3.63 6.63
N LEU A 303 -41.29 -3.46 6.84
CA LEU A 303 -41.86 -2.55 7.86
C LEU A 303 -42.16 -3.23 9.22
N ILE A 304 -41.23 -4.03 9.75
CA ILE A 304 -41.45 -4.83 10.97
C ILE A 304 -41.60 -3.96 12.22
N LYS A 305 -40.72 -2.98 12.43
CA LYS A 305 -40.77 -2.09 13.61
C LYS A 305 -42.02 -1.23 13.56
N THR A 306 -42.34 -0.69 12.39
CA THR A 306 -43.58 0.04 12.15
C THR A 306 -44.78 -0.83 12.49
N SER A 307 -44.79 -2.08 12.03
CA SER A 307 -45.87 -3.04 12.33
C SER A 307 -46.03 -3.27 13.84
N LYS A 308 -44.93 -3.37 14.59
CA LYS A 308 -44.99 -3.51 16.05
C LYS A 308 -45.62 -2.28 16.72
N PHE A 309 -45.14 -1.09 16.38
CA PHE A 309 -45.63 0.18 16.93
C PHE A 309 -47.14 0.40 16.70
N ILE A 310 -47.64 0.13 15.50
CA ILE A 310 -49.06 0.36 15.17
C ILE A 310 -49.99 -0.60 15.91
N ASN A 311 -49.54 -1.83 16.19
CA ASN A 311 -50.33 -2.82 16.93
C ASN A 311 -50.43 -2.45 18.41
N GLU A 312 -49.33 -2.01 19.02
CA GLU A 312 -49.29 -1.56 20.41
C GLU A 312 -50.22 -0.35 20.63
N ASN A 313 -50.28 0.57 19.66
CA ASN A 313 -51.07 1.81 19.76
C ASN A 313 -52.46 1.71 19.09
N LYS A 314 -52.85 0.53 18.59
CA LYS A 314 -54.13 0.28 17.91
C LYS A 314 -54.43 1.25 16.75
N ILE A 315 -53.41 1.51 15.92
CA ILE A 315 -53.51 2.34 14.72
C ILE A 315 -53.72 1.42 13.51
N SER A 316 -54.73 1.70 12.68
CA SER A 316 -54.98 0.93 11.46
C SER A 316 -54.16 1.53 10.30
N VAL A 317 -53.18 0.79 9.78
CA VAL A 317 -52.38 1.24 8.63
C VAL A 317 -52.62 0.36 7.41
N VAL A 318 -52.95 1.00 6.30
CA VAL A 318 -53.12 0.36 4.99
C VAL A 318 -51.94 0.76 4.12
N VAL A 319 -51.27 -0.22 3.51
CA VAL A 319 -50.16 0.01 2.59
C VAL A 319 -50.61 -0.34 1.18
N ASN A 320 -50.58 0.64 0.27
CA ASN A 320 -50.67 0.41 -1.16
C ASN A 320 -49.24 0.33 -1.71
N ASN A 321 -48.74 -0.89 -1.89
CA ASN A 321 -47.37 -1.15 -2.32
C ASN A 321 -47.31 -1.34 -3.84
N ALA A 322 -47.02 -0.26 -4.59
CA ALA A 322 -46.97 -0.29 -6.06
C ALA A 322 -48.24 -0.88 -6.71
N GLY A 323 -49.42 -0.54 -6.17
CA GLY A 323 -50.71 -1.02 -6.65
C GLY A 323 -51.29 -2.21 -5.87
N ASN A 324 -50.50 -2.86 -5.00
CA ASN A 324 -50.99 -3.95 -4.16
C ASN A 324 -51.33 -3.47 -2.74
N GLN A 325 -52.63 -3.43 -2.45
CA GLN A 325 -53.16 -2.93 -1.17
C GLN A 325 -53.29 -4.04 -0.15
N HIS A 326 -52.70 -3.84 1.04
CA HIS A 326 -52.80 -4.75 2.17
C HIS A 326 -52.80 -3.99 3.50
N ASN A 327 -53.37 -4.60 4.54
CA ASN A 327 -53.24 -4.08 5.89
C ASN A 327 -51.85 -4.41 6.42
N LEU A 328 -51.21 -3.42 7.05
CA LEU A 328 -49.96 -3.66 7.76
C LEU A 328 -50.30 -4.36 9.08
N SER A 329 -49.92 -5.64 9.21
CA SER A 329 -50.11 -6.40 10.44
C SER A 329 -48.90 -7.28 10.74
N THR A 330 -48.66 -7.58 12.01
CA THR A 330 -47.59 -8.47 12.47
C THR A 330 -47.81 -9.93 12.07
N LYS A 331 -49.06 -10.34 11.83
CA LYS A 331 -49.40 -11.75 11.51
C LYS A 331 -48.94 -12.22 10.13
N LEU A 332 -48.43 -11.33 9.28
CA LEU A 332 -47.99 -11.65 7.93
C LEU A 332 -46.51 -12.06 7.82
N TYR A 333 -45.75 -12.01 8.93
CA TYR A 333 -44.28 -12.08 8.88
C TYR A 333 -43.62 -12.91 10.00
N GLU A 334 -44.36 -13.84 10.62
CA GLU A 334 -43.74 -14.97 11.34
C GLU A 334 -43.48 -16.15 10.39
#